data_AF-A0AA40HU23-F1
#
_entry.id   AF-A0AA40HU23-F1
#
_cell.length_a   1.000
_cell.length_b   1.000
_cell.length_c   1.000
_cell.angle_alpha   90.00
_cell.angle_beta   90.00
_cell.angle_gamma   90.00
#
_symmetry.space_group_name_H-M   'P 1'
#
loop_
_entity.id
_entity.type
_entity.pdbx_description
1 polymer ?
#
loop_
_entity_poly.entity_id
_entity_poly.type
_entity_poly.pdbx_seq_one_letter_code
_entity_poly.pdbx_strand_id
1 'polypeptide(L)'
;MPRAIGASARNQNYKGYGLSKGKEREQRASIRFKTTLMNTLMDVLRHRPGWVEVKDEGEWDFYWCDVSWLRENFDHTYMDEHVRISHFRNHYELTRKNYMVKNLKRFRKQLEREAGKLEAAKCDFFPKTFEMPCEYHLFVEEFRKNPGITWIMKPVARSQGKGIFLFRKLKDIMDWRKGTAGKKLTSLEAQQARSAVNPSGSHDSRCSDDQKEEIPVENYVAQRYIENPYLIGGRKFDLRVYVLVMSYIPLRAWLYRDGFARFSNTRFTLSSIDDQYVHLTNVAVQKTSPDYHPKKGCKWMLQRFRQYLASKHGPEAVESLFSDMDNIFIKSLQSVQKVIISDKHCFELYGYDILIDQDLKPWLLEVNASPSLTASSQEDYELKTCLLEDTLHIVDMEARLTGREKRVGRL
;
A
#
# COMPACT_ATOMS: atom_id res chain seq x y z
N MET A 1 16.16 -11.63 -2.56
CA MET A 1 16.82 -11.12 -3.81
C MET A 1 15.75 -10.63 -4.77
N PRO A 2 15.91 -9.71 -5.78
CA PRO A 2 14.87 -9.60 -6.77
C PRO A 2 14.81 -10.88 -7.55
N ARG A 3 13.68 -11.54 -7.35
CA ARG A 3 13.25 -12.68 -8.11
C ARG A 3 12.12 -12.15 -8.95
N ALA A 4 12.24 -12.26 -10.26
CA ALA A 4 11.09 -12.09 -11.14
C ALA A 4 10.03 -13.11 -10.70
N ILE A 5 8.87 -12.62 -10.24
CA ILE A 5 7.77 -13.48 -9.80
C ILE A 5 6.81 -13.66 -10.98
N GLY A 6 6.90 -14.80 -11.65
CA GLY A 6 6.11 -15.10 -12.85
C GLY A 6 5.38 -16.44 -12.74
N ALA A 7 4.10 -16.44 -13.07
CA ALA A 7 3.31 -17.67 -13.22
C ALA A 7 3.53 -18.27 -14.62
N SER A 8 3.89 -19.55 -14.68
CA SER A 8 4.05 -20.30 -15.94
C SER A 8 2.69 -20.70 -16.52
N ALA A 9 2.17 -19.92 -17.48
CA ALA A 9 1.08 -20.35 -18.36
C ALA A 9 1.62 -21.15 -19.56
N ARG A 10 0.98 -22.27 -19.91
CA ARG A 10 1.41 -23.15 -21.02
C ARG A 10 1.04 -22.56 -22.39
N ASN A 11 1.86 -22.88 -23.40
CA ASN A 11 1.73 -22.46 -24.80
C ASN A 11 0.33 -22.63 -25.40
N GLN A 12 -0.10 -21.65 -26.20
CA GLN A 12 -0.82 -21.88 -27.45
C GLN A 12 -0.22 -21.01 -28.57
N ASN A 13 -0.22 -21.53 -29.79
CA ASN A 13 0.53 -21.00 -30.93
C ASN A 13 -0.09 -19.73 -31.51
N TYR A 14 0.75 -18.75 -31.86
CA TYR A 14 0.43 -17.76 -32.90
C TYR A 14 1.52 -17.77 -33.98
N LYS A 15 1.08 -17.86 -35.24
CA LYS A 15 1.95 -17.81 -36.43
C LYS A 15 2.47 -16.39 -36.61
N GLY A 16 3.75 -16.26 -36.96
CA GLY A 16 4.42 -14.96 -37.08
C GLY A 16 4.12 -14.22 -38.39
N TYR A 17 4.31 -12.90 -38.34
CA TYR A 17 4.47 -12.02 -39.51
C TYR A 17 5.47 -10.91 -39.19
N GLY A 18 6.36 -10.60 -40.14
CA GLY A 18 7.01 -9.29 -40.28
C GLY A 18 8.04 -8.87 -39.23
N LEU A 19 9.31 -9.21 -39.46
CA LEU A 19 10.45 -8.45 -38.91
C LEU A 19 10.45 -7.03 -39.50
N SER A 20 10.13 -6.01 -38.69
CA SER A 20 10.47 -4.62 -39.01
C SER A 20 11.75 -4.22 -38.29
N LYS A 21 12.65 -3.53 -39.01
CA LYS A 21 14.00 -3.20 -38.53
C LYS A 21 13.94 -2.27 -37.32
N GLY A 22 14.81 -2.52 -36.34
CA GLY A 22 14.93 -1.65 -35.17
C GLY A 22 15.36 -0.25 -35.58
N LYS A 23 14.66 0.78 -35.07
CA LYS A 23 15.19 2.14 -35.04
C LYS A 23 16.32 2.18 -34.00
N GLU A 24 17.46 2.74 -34.40
CA GLU A 24 18.51 3.10 -33.46
C GLU A 24 17.93 4.10 -32.45
N ARG A 25 18.04 3.79 -31.16
CA ARG A 25 17.71 4.73 -30.09
C ARG A 25 18.86 5.72 -29.99
N GLU A 26 18.63 6.98 -30.35
CA GLU A 26 19.55 8.07 -30.02
C GLU A 26 19.80 8.06 -28.51
N GLN A 27 21.08 8.00 -28.15
CA GLN A 27 21.52 7.97 -26.77
C GLN A 27 21.43 9.40 -26.22
N ARG A 28 20.29 9.75 -25.61
CA ARG A 28 20.06 11.09 -25.05
C ARG A 28 21.16 11.46 -24.05
N ALA A 29 21.72 12.66 -24.20
CA ALA A 29 22.88 13.12 -23.43
C ALA A 29 22.64 13.22 -21.91
N SER A 30 21.39 13.39 -21.48
CA SER A 30 20.98 13.41 -20.07
C SER A 30 19.50 13.05 -19.92
N ILE A 31 19.14 12.41 -18.79
CA ILE A 31 17.76 12.13 -18.39
C ILE A 31 17.28 13.24 -17.46
N ARG A 32 16.23 13.96 -17.86
CA ARG A 32 15.62 15.04 -17.07
C ARG A 32 14.64 14.45 -16.07
N PHE A 33 14.84 14.68 -14.77
CA PHE A 33 13.95 14.18 -13.72
C PHE A 33 13.22 15.30 -12.98
N LYS A 34 11.99 14.99 -12.55
CA LYS A 34 11.16 15.82 -11.68
C LYS A 34 10.75 15.03 -10.44
N THR A 35 10.74 15.67 -9.28
CA THR A 35 10.04 15.19 -8.08
C THR A 35 9.84 16.32 -7.08
N THR A 36 8.74 16.30 -6.34
CA THR A 36 8.46 17.20 -5.21
C THR A 36 8.95 16.64 -3.86
N LEU A 37 9.45 15.39 -3.87
CA LEU A 37 9.71 14.61 -2.65
C LEU A 37 11.12 14.83 -2.10
N MET A 38 11.25 15.74 -1.13
CA MET A 38 12.51 16.01 -0.42
C MET A 38 12.84 14.91 0.61
N ASN A 39 13.30 13.75 0.12
CA ASN A 39 13.74 12.61 0.91
C ASN A 39 14.82 11.80 0.16
N THR A 40 15.19 10.61 0.65
CA THR A 40 16.20 9.69 0.06
C THR A 40 16.09 9.51 -1.47
N LEU A 41 14.88 9.61 -2.03
CA LEU A 41 14.66 9.61 -3.48
C LEU A 41 15.35 10.76 -4.19
N MET A 42 15.23 11.99 -3.68
CA MET A 42 15.89 13.17 -4.25
C MET A 42 17.41 12.98 -4.22
N ASP A 43 17.94 12.44 -3.13
CA ASP A 43 19.38 12.14 -3.03
C ASP A 43 19.81 11.12 -4.09
N VAL A 44 19.08 10.01 -4.24
CA VAL A 44 19.37 8.96 -5.25
C VAL A 44 19.31 9.53 -6.67
N LEU A 45 18.30 10.34 -6.99
CA LEU A 45 18.15 10.94 -8.33
C LEU A 45 19.27 11.95 -8.62
N ARG A 46 19.64 12.80 -7.65
CA ARG A 46 20.73 13.79 -7.80
C ARG A 46 22.12 13.15 -7.93
N HIS A 47 22.36 12.01 -7.28
CA HIS A 47 23.65 11.31 -7.36
C HIS A 47 23.74 10.33 -8.55
N ARG A 48 22.66 10.12 -9.31
CA ARG A 48 22.65 9.19 -10.44
C ARG A 48 23.34 9.81 -11.66
N PRO A 49 24.42 9.20 -12.21
CA PRO A 49 25.14 9.77 -13.34
C PRO A 49 24.27 9.95 -14.58
N GLY A 50 24.33 11.13 -15.19
CA GLY A 50 23.53 11.49 -16.38
C GLY A 50 22.09 11.93 -16.09
N TRP A 51 21.69 12.06 -14.82
CA TRP A 51 20.37 12.54 -14.42
C TRP A 51 20.43 13.99 -13.98
N VAL A 52 19.47 14.81 -14.42
CA VAL A 52 19.44 16.26 -14.16
C VAL A 52 18.08 16.69 -13.63
N GLU A 53 18.08 17.42 -12.51
CA GLU A 53 16.85 17.92 -11.85
C GLU A 53 16.23 19.09 -12.63
N VAL A 54 14.95 18.97 -12.98
CA VAL A 54 14.15 20.04 -13.58
C VAL A 54 13.49 20.86 -12.48
N LYS A 55 13.81 22.17 -12.42
CA LYS A 55 13.33 23.07 -11.35
C LYS A 55 12.01 23.79 -11.67
N ASP A 56 11.67 23.93 -12.95
CA ASP A 56 10.55 24.77 -13.42
C ASP A 56 9.45 23.94 -14.15
N GLU A 57 8.62 24.60 -14.97
CA GLU A 57 7.69 23.97 -15.94
C GLU A 57 8.41 23.34 -17.16
N GLY A 58 9.71 23.07 -17.04
CA GLY A 58 10.47 22.37 -18.08
C GLY A 58 9.95 20.95 -18.33
N GLU A 59 10.12 20.50 -19.57
CA GLU A 59 9.95 19.09 -19.94
C GLU A 59 10.80 18.16 -19.08
N TRP A 60 10.25 16.97 -18.81
CA TRP A 60 10.86 15.95 -17.97
C TRP A 60 10.70 14.58 -18.64
N ASP A 61 11.69 13.72 -18.47
CA ASP A 61 11.71 12.37 -19.03
C ASP A 61 11.31 11.33 -17.95
N PHE A 62 11.53 11.66 -16.68
CA PHE A 62 11.15 10.84 -15.53
C PHE A 62 10.49 11.71 -14.44
N TYR A 63 9.32 11.32 -13.96
CA TYR A 63 8.68 12.00 -12.83
C TYR A 63 8.27 11.00 -11.76
N TRP A 64 8.98 11.04 -10.63
CA TRP A 64 8.49 10.45 -9.40
C TRP A 64 7.52 11.42 -8.73
N CYS A 65 6.26 11.32 -9.12
CA CYS A 65 5.16 12.16 -8.66
C CYS A 65 4.55 11.64 -7.35
N ASP A 66 3.78 12.50 -6.69
CA ASP A 66 2.82 12.08 -5.68
C ASP A 66 1.47 11.70 -6.32
N VAL A 67 0.65 10.97 -5.56
CA VAL A 67 -0.66 10.48 -6.03
C VAL A 67 -1.69 11.58 -6.25
N SER A 68 -1.53 12.77 -5.66
CA SER A 68 -2.43 13.91 -5.90
C SER A 68 -2.14 14.51 -7.26
N TRP A 69 -0.86 14.74 -7.58
CA TRP A 69 -0.44 15.20 -8.91
C TRP A 69 -0.94 14.26 -10.01
N LEU A 70 -0.76 12.94 -9.83
CA LEU A 70 -1.25 11.94 -10.79
C LEU A 70 -2.76 12.10 -11.05
N ARG A 71 -3.56 12.21 -9.98
CA ARG A 71 -5.03 12.31 -10.07
C ARG A 71 -5.48 13.56 -10.83
N GLU A 72 -4.75 14.66 -10.71
CA GLU A 72 -5.13 15.97 -11.24
C GLU A 72 -4.58 16.23 -12.64
N ASN A 73 -3.46 15.60 -13.02
CA ASN A 73 -2.71 15.98 -14.22
C ASN A 73 -2.59 14.86 -15.27
N PHE A 74 -2.66 13.57 -14.88
CA PHE A 74 -2.34 12.46 -15.79
C PHE A 74 -3.23 12.45 -17.05
N ASP A 75 -4.52 12.75 -16.91
CA ASP A 75 -5.49 12.74 -18.01
C ASP A 75 -5.42 13.98 -18.93
N HIS A 76 -4.68 15.01 -18.50
CA HIS A 76 -4.53 16.29 -19.19
C HIS A 76 -3.10 16.53 -19.68
N THR A 77 -2.18 15.60 -19.40
CA THR A 77 -0.77 15.69 -19.78
C THR A 77 -0.47 14.77 -20.95
N TYR A 78 -0.06 15.32 -22.09
CA TYR A 78 0.55 14.51 -23.15
C TYR A 78 1.93 14.04 -22.71
N MET A 79 2.25 12.76 -22.94
CA MET A 79 3.53 12.16 -22.57
C MET A 79 4.15 11.44 -23.78
N ASP A 80 5.41 11.74 -24.07
CA ASP A 80 6.19 11.04 -25.07
C ASP A 80 6.48 9.59 -24.66
N GLU A 81 6.71 8.71 -25.63
CA GLU A 81 6.90 7.27 -25.40
C GLU A 81 8.03 6.88 -24.43
N HIS A 82 9.06 7.72 -24.31
CA HIS A 82 10.18 7.48 -23.41
C HIS A 82 9.84 7.82 -21.93
N VAL A 83 8.81 8.64 -21.69
CA VAL A 83 8.49 9.21 -20.39
C VAL A 83 8.09 8.14 -19.38
N ARG A 84 8.56 8.24 -18.13
CA ARG A 84 8.17 7.32 -17.05
C ARG A 84 7.69 8.04 -15.80
N ILE A 85 6.63 7.51 -15.17
CA ILE A 85 6.04 8.01 -13.94
C ILE A 85 5.80 6.90 -12.90
N SER A 86 5.87 7.27 -11.62
CA SER A 86 5.94 6.33 -10.47
C SER A 86 4.61 5.77 -9.94
N HIS A 87 3.50 5.95 -10.66
CA HIS A 87 2.18 5.42 -10.25
C HIS A 87 1.33 4.97 -11.44
N PHE A 88 0.51 3.92 -11.26
CA PHE A 88 -0.58 3.59 -12.19
C PHE A 88 -1.83 4.45 -11.92
N ARG A 89 -2.51 4.91 -12.97
CA ARG A 89 -3.69 5.81 -12.89
C ARG A 89 -4.74 5.39 -11.85
N ASN A 90 -5.04 4.09 -11.76
CA ASN A 90 -5.98 3.53 -10.79
C ASN A 90 -5.34 2.54 -9.80
N HIS A 91 -4.11 2.83 -9.35
CA HIS A 91 -3.39 2.10 -8.29
C HIS A 91 -4.26 1.77 -7.06
N TYR A 92 -5.24 2.64 -6.78
CA TYR A 92 -6.18 2.52 -5.67
C TYR A 92 -7.02 1.24 -5.69
N GLU A 93 -7.15 0.55 -6.83
CA GLU A 93 -7.76 -0.79 -6.92
C GLU A 93 -7.04 -1.84 -6.05
N LEU A 94 -5.72 -1.68 -5.86
CA LEU A 94 -4.91 -2.52 -4.97
C LEU A 94 -4.67 -1.86 -3.60
N THR A 95 -4.60 -0.53 -3.53
CA THR A 95 -4.11 0.16 -2.32
C THR A 95 -5.21 0.77 -1.43
N ARG A 96 -6.45 0.92 -1.91
CA ARG A 96 -7.59 1.27 -1.02
C ARG A 96 -8.15 0.00 -0.39
N LYS A 97 -8.36 0.05 0.93
CA LYS A 97 -8.68 -1.13 1.76
C LYS A 97 -9.95 -1.85 1.32
N ASN A 98 -10.99 -1.12 0.90
CA ASN A 98 -12.23 -1.69 0.37
C ASN A 98 -12.04 -2.34 -1.01
N TYR A 99 -11.41 -1.66 -1.95
CA TYR A 99 -11.19 -2.17 -3.31
C TYR A 99 -10.22 -3.37 -3.32
N MET A 100 -9.14 -3.33 -2.55
CA MET A 100 -8.25 -4.47 -2.34
C MET A 100 -9.03 -5.73 -1.92
N VAL A 101 -9.87 -5.61 -0.89
CA VAL A 101 -10.71 -6.71 -0.38
C VAL A 101 -11.76 -7.14 -1.41
N LYS A 102 -12.41 -6.20 -2.10
CA LYS A 102 -13.40 -6.48 -3.16
C LYS A 102 -12.76 -7.27 -4.32
N ASN A 103 -11.58 -6.86 -4.76
CA ASN A 103 -10.82 -7.49 -5.84
C ASN A 103 -10.31 -8.88 -5.42
N LEU A 104 -9.77 -9.04 -4.22
CA LEU A 104 -9.38 -10.34 -3.65
C LEU A 104 -10.59 -11.28 -3.48
N LYS A 105 -11.73 -10.82 -2.92
CA LYS A 105 -12.98 -11.58 -2.82
C LYS A 105 -13.47 -12.05 -4.20
N ARG A 106 -13.44 -11.17 -5.21
CA ARG A 106 -13.83 -11.50 -6.61
C ARG A 106 -12.90 -12.54 -7.21
N PHE A 107 -11.60 -12.36 -7.06
CA PHE A 107 -10.57 -13.25 -7.62
C PHE A 107 -10.61 -14.65 -6.99
N ARG A 108 -10.77 -14.75 -5.66
CA ARG A 108 -11.00 -16.03 -4.96
C ARG A 108 -12.23 -16.76 -5.51
N LYS A 109 -13.36 -16.06 -5.68
CA LYS A 109 -14.59 -16.62 -6.29
C LYS A 109 -14.43 -16.98 -7.77
N GLN A 110 -13.44 -16.44 -8.48
CA GLN A 110 -13.12 -16.80 -9.86
C GLN A 110 -12.28 -18.08 -9.87
N LEU A 111 -11.19 -18.12 -9.09
CA LEU A 111 -10.35 -19.31 -8.92
C LEU A 111 -11.15 -20.53 -8.42
N GLU A 112 -12.12 -20.34 -7.51
CA GLU A 112 -12.97 -21.44 -7.02
C GLU A 112 -13.82 -22.07 -8.14
N ARG A 113 -14.20 -21.29 -9.16
CA ARG A 113 -14.93 -21.77 -10.35
C ARG A 113 -14.02 -22.34 -11.44
N GLU A 114 -12.83 -21.78 -11.63
CA GLU A 114 -11.90 -22.16 -12.71
C GLU A 114 -10.95 -23.31 -12.32
N ALA A 115 -10.54 -23.39 -11.06
CA ALA A 115 -9.52 -24.32 -10.55
C ALA A 115 -9.92 -25.02 -9.23
N GLY A 116 -11.13 -24.80 -8.74
CA GLY A 116 -11.68 -25.48 -7.56
C GLY A 116 -11.22 -24.91 -6.21
N LYS A 117 -11.76 -25.51 -5.14
CA LYS A 117 -11.63 -25.00 -3.75
C LYS A 117 -10.19 -24.95 -3.24
N LEU A 118 -9.35 -25.93 -3.61
CA LEU A 118 -7.97 -26.00 -3.12
C LEU A 118 -7.10 -24.86 -3.66
N GLU A 119 -7.27 -24.48 -4.94
CA GLU A 119 -6.55 -23.33 -5.51
C GLU A 119 -7.11 -22.01 -4.98
N ALA A 120 -8.43 -21.93 -4.72
CA ALA A 120 -9.04 -20.76 -4.10
C ALA A 120 -8.61 -20.56 -2.63
N ALA A 121 -8.33 -21.63 -1.88
CA ALA A 121 -7.84 -21.56 -0.50
C ALA A 121 -6.46 -20.88 -0.40
N LYS A 122 -5.66 -20.88 -1.48
CA LYS A 122 -4.42 -20.08 -1.56
C LYS A 122 -4.66 -18.57 -1.55
N CYS A 123 -5.90 -18.10 -1.58
CA CYS A 123 -6.27 -16.70 -1.36
C CYS A 123 -6.68 -16.39 0.09
N ASP A 124 -6.72 -17.37 1.00
CA ASP A 124 -7.18 -17.19 2.39
C ASP A 124 -6.09 -16.58 3.30
N PHE A 125 -5.34 -15.61 2.76
CA PHE A 125 -4.24 -14.86 3.40
C PHE A 125 -4.60 -13.44 3.82
N PHE A 126 -5.86 -13.00 3.67
CA PHE A 126 -6.32 -11.70 4.17
C PHE A 126 -7.42 -11.92 5.22
N PRO A 127 -7.44 -11.17 6.33
CA PRO A 127 -8.46 -11.38 7.36
C PRO A 127 -9.87 -11.07 6.83
N LYS A 128 -10.88 -11.76 7.39
CA LYS A 128 -12.27 -11.56 6.99
C LYS A 128 -12.68 -10.10 7.19
N THR A 129 -13.10 -9.45 6.11
CA THR A 129 -13.29 -7.99 6.05
C THR A 129 -14.62 -7.64 5.40
N PHE A 130 -15.28 -6.61 5.94
CA PHE A 130 -16.55 -6.07 5.47
C PHE A 130 -16.45 -4.56 5.26
N GLU A 131 -16.95 -4.06 4.13
CA GLU A 131 -17.05 -2.62 3.85
C GLU A 131 -18.26 -2.01 4.55
N MET A 132 -18.06 -0.90 5.25
CA MET A 132 -19.08 -0.23 6.08
C MET A 132 -19.40 1.14 5.46
N PRO A 133 -20.69 1.48 5.24
CA PRO A 133 -21.89 0.80 5.74
C PRO A 133 -22.43 -0.36 4.87
N CYS A 134 -21.95 -0.55 3.64
CA CYS A 134 -22.59 -1.39 2.62
C CYS A 134 -22.81 -2.87 3.02
N GLU A 135 -21.82 -3.52 3.65
CA GLU A 135 -21.86 -4.91 4.11
C GLU A 135 -22.28 -5.02 5.61
N TYR A 136 -22.88 -3.99 6.23
CA TYR A 136 -23.22 -3.98 7.67
C TYR A 136 -24.04 -5.20 8.13
N HIS A 137 -25.01 -5.64 7.33
CA HIS A 137 -25.84 -6.81 7.66
C HIS A 137 -25.03 -8.12 7.67
N LEU A 138 -24.22 -8.36 6.64
CA LEU A 138 -23.30 -9.50 6.56
C LEU A 138 -22.29 -9.50 7.71
N PHE A 139 -21.79 -8.31 8.06
CA PHE A 139 -20.91 -8.13 9.22
C PHE A 139 -21.61 -8.51 10.53
N VAL A 140 -22.84 -8.05 10.76
CA VAL A 140 -23.62 -8.37 11.98
C VAL A 140 -23.93 -9.86 12.09
N GLU A 141 -24.24 -10.53 10.98
CA GLU A 141 -24.40 -11.99 10.95
C GLU A 141 -23.11 -12.72 11.35
N GLU A 142 -21.97 -12.33 10.79
CA GLU A 142 -20.68 -12.92 11.10
C GLU A 142 -20.26 -12.68 12.56
N PHE A 143 -20.52 -11.46 13.06
CA PHE A 143 -20.27 -11.05 14.43
C PHE A 143 -21.10 -11.88 15.43
N ARG A 144 -22.39 -12.13 15.12
CA ARG A 144 -23.27 -12.99 15.94
C ARG A 144 -22.85 -14.46 15.95
N LYS A 145 -22.28 -14.97 14.86
CA LYS A 145 -21.74 -16.34 14.78
C LYS A 145 -20.47 -16.54 15.61
N ASN A 146 -19.73 -15.46 15.89
CA ASN A 146 -18.44 -15.50 16.57
C ASN A 146 -18.38 -14.45 17.71
N PRO A 147 -19.19 -14.59 18.77
CA PRO A 147 -19.22 -13.63 19.87
C PRO A 147 -17.87 -13.53 20.59
N GLY A 148 -17.49 -12.33 21.01
CA GLY A 148 -16.28 -12.07 21.80
C GLY A 148 -14.98 -11.88 21.01
N ILE A 149 -14.94 -12.27 19.73
CA ILE A 149 -13.77 -12.04 18.86
C ILE A 149 -13.50 -10.53 18.72
N THR A 150 -12.23 -10.14 18.81
CA THR A 150 -11.78 -8.77 18.55
C THR A 150 -11.83 -8.44 17.06
N TRP A 151 -12.39 -7.28 16.75
CA TRP A 151 -12.41 -6.70 15.41
C TRP A 151 -11.64 -5.38 15.39
N ILE A 152 -11.17 -4.98 14.21
CA ILE A 152 -10.47 -3.72 13.97
C ILE A 152 -11.20 -2.94 12.88
N MET A 153 -11.58 -1.71 13.22
CA MET A 153 -12.25 -0.77 12.34
C MET A 153 -11.19 0.17 11.74
N LYS A 154 -11.14 0.30 10.40
CA LYS A 154 -10.12 1.10 9.70
C LYS A 154 -10.78 2.03 8.66
N PRO A 155 -10.46 3.33 8.58
CA PRO A 155 -10.98 4.19 7.51
C PRO A 155 -10.45 3.73 6.16
N VAL A 156 -11.30 3.76 5.12
CA VAL A 156 -10.95 3.25 3.77
C VAL A 156 -9.78 3.99 3.12
N ALA A 157 -9.74 5.32 3.28
CA ALA A 157 -8.80 6.20 2.59
C ALA A 157 -7.68 6.76 3.47
N ARG A 158 -7.66 6.46 4.79
CA ARG A 158 -6.60 6.92 5.70
C ARG A 158 -5.45 5.92 5.81
N SER A 159 -4.28 6.46 6.11
CA SER A 159 -3.02 5.76 6.37
C SER A 159 -2.48 6.12 7.76
N GLN A 160 -1.26 5.68 8.08
CA GLN A 160 -0.54 6.05 9.32
C GLN A 160 -1.21 5.62 10.65
N GLY A 161 -2.22 4.75 10.62
CA GLY A 161 -2.96 4.33 11.81
C GLY A 161 -4.08 5.29 12.27
N LYS A 162 -4.24 6.45 11.60
CA LYS A 162 -5.22 7.47 11.99
C LYS A 162 -6.65 6.97 11.84
N GLY A 163 -7.46 7.11 12.89
CA GLY A 163 -8.87 6.69 12.92
C GLY A 163 -9.09 5.18 13.08
N ILE A 164 -8.04 4.40 13.35
CA ILE A 164 -8.17 2.98 13.65
C ILE A 164 -8.59 2.78 15.12
N PHE A 165 -9.54 1.89 15.36
CA PHE A 165 -9.89 1.42 16.70
C PHE A 165 -10.21 -0.08 16.69
N LEU A 166 -10.03 -0.74 17.84
CA LEU A 166 -10.44 -2.12 18.06
C LEU A 166 -11.79 -2.11 18.79
N PHE A 167 -12.56 -3.18 18.66
CA PHE A 167 -13.82 -3.36 19.39
C PHE A 167 -14.15 -4.84 19.59
N ARG A 168 -15.00 -5.11 20.59
CA ARG A 168 -15.49 -6.47 20.93
C ARG A 168 -17.01 -6.54 21.08
N LYS A 169 -17.71 -5.39 21.15
CA LYS A 169 -19.17 -5.32 21.28
C LYS A 169 -19.75 -4.53 20.13
N LEU A 170 -20.90 -4.94 19.62
CA LEU A 170 -21.59 -4.22 18.53
C LEU A 170 -22.02 -2.80 18.96
N LYS A 171 -22.22 -2.58 20.26
CA LYS A 171 -22.51 -1.25 20.85
C LYS A 171 -21.42 -0.23 20.53
N ASP A 172 -20.16 -0.64 20.57
CA ASP A 172 -18.99 0.22 20.34
C ASP A 172 -19.07 0.88 18.94
N ILE A 173 -19.55 0.14 17.92
CA ILE A 173 -19.81 0.67 16.57
C ILE A 173 -21.02 1.60 16.52
N MET A 174 -22.10 1.27 17.25
CA MET A 174 -23.31 2.11 17.27
C MET A 174 -23.03 3.46 17.90
N ASP A 175 -22.26 3.49 18.98
CA ASP A 175 -21.89 4.72 19.69
C ASP A 175 -20.86 5.53 18.88
N TRP A 176 -19.92 4.87 18.18
CA TRP A 176 -19.08 5.53 17.17
C TRP A 176 -19.88 6.18 16.03
N ARG A 177 -20.90 5.49 15.50
CA ARG A 177 -21.80 6.02 14.46
C ARG A 177 -22.59 7.23 14.96
N LYS A 178 -23.10 7.17 16.20
CA LYS A 178 -23.79 8.29 16.85
C LYS A 178 -22.86 9.46 17.13
N GLY A 179 -21.64 9.23 17.62
CA GLY A 179 -20.65 10.29 17.87
C GLY A 179 -20.21 10.99 16.57
N THR A 180 -20.12 10.25 15.46
CA THR A 180 -19.87 10.82 14.14
C THR A 180 -21.06 11.68 13.65
N ALA A 181 -22.30 11.23 13.88
CA ALA A 181 -23.50 12.00 13.58
C ALA A 181 -23.69 13.23 14.51
N GLY A 182 -23.33 13.13 15.79
CA GLY A 182 -23.35 14.25 16.73
C GLY A 182 -22.33 15.33 16.37
N LYS A 183 -21.13 14.93 15.93
CA LYS A 183 -20.14 15.87 15.40
C LYS A 183 -20.62 16.62 14.15
N LYS A 184 -21.42 15.98 13.28
CA LYS A 184 -22.08 16.66 12.13
C LYS A 184 -23.01 17.79 12.59
N LEU A 185 -23.68 17.65 13.73
CA LEU A 185 -24.62 18.66 14.25
C LEU A 185 -23.85 19.85 14.84
N THR A 186 -22.88 19.60 15.71
CA THR A 186 -22.07 20.66 16.35
C THR A 186 -21.24 21.49 15.36
N SER A 187 -20.85 20.93 14.21
CA SER A 187 -20.13 21.67 13.17
C SER A 187 -21.00 22.66 12.41
N LEU A 188 -22.32 22.42 12.33
CA LEU A 188 -23.27 23.35 11.72
C LEU A 188 -23.59 24.53 12.66
N GLU A 189 -23.76 24.25 13.95
CA GLU A 189 -24.02 25.28 14.98
C GLU A 189 -22.81 26.23 15.16
N ALA A 190 -21.58 25.71 15.02
CA ALA A 190 -20.35 26.50 15.14
C ALA A 190 -20.17 27.58 14.05
N GLN A 191 -20.94 27.55 12.96
CA GLN A 191 -20.89 28.55 11.88
C GLN A 191 -21.89 29.71 12.05
N GLN A 192 -22.86 29.64 12.97
CA GLN A 192 -23.84 30.72 13.19
C GLN A 192 -23.46 31.72 14.31
N ALA A 193 -22.35 31.49 15.02
CA ALA A 193 -21.93 32.31 16.16
C ALA A 193 -20.87 33.40 15.86
N ARG A 194 -20.72 33.84 14.59
CA ARG A 194 -19.80 34.94 14.20
C ARG A 194 -20.37 35.90 13.16
N SER A 195 -21.58 36.42 13.37
CA SER A 195 -22.11 37.57 12.61
C SER A 195 -23.06 38.40 13.49
N ALA A 196 -22.49 39.24 14.35
CA ALA A 196 -23.22 40.29 15.04
C ALA A 196 -22.35 41.55 15.14
N VAL A 197 -22.58 42.52 14.23
CA VAL A 197 -22.68 43.97 14.48
C VAL A 197 -22.90 44.69 13.13
N ASN A 198 -24.14 45.17 12.98
CA ASN A 198 -24.63 46.37 12.30
C ASN A 198 -24.66 46.55 10.76
N PRO A 199 -25.60 47.39 10.25
CA PRO A 199 -26.14 47.24 8.89
C PRO A 199 -26.13 48.52 8.03
N SER A 200 -26.05 48.35 6.70
CA SER A 200 -26.64 49.27 5.71
C SER A 200 -26.48 48.71 4.29
N GLY A 201 -27.54 48.68 3.49
CA GLY A 201 -27.44 48.33 2.06
C GLY A 201 -28.63 47.52 1.54
N SER A 202 -29.61 48.20 0.95
CA SER A 202 -30.69 47.59 0.20
C SER A 202 -30.21 47.10 -1.18
N HIS A 203 -30.46 45.84 -1.55
CA HIS A 203 -31.18 45.53 -2.80
C HIS A 203 -31.52 44.05 -3.00
N ASP A 204 -32.80 43.85 -3.35
CA ASP A 204 -33.38 42.86 -4.27
C ASP A 204 -33.25 41.34 -4.04
N SER A 205 -34.40 40.68 -4.18
CA SER A 205 -34.61 39.26 -3.88
C SER A 205 -34.47 38.39 -5.13
N ARG A 206 -33.49 37.49 -5.17
CA ARG A 206 -33.53 36.32 -6.07
C ARG A 206 -33.15 35.04 -5.33
N CYS A 207 -34.04 34.06 -5.44
CA CYS A 207 -33.91 32.74 -4.83
C CYS A 207 -32.71 32.01 -5.44
N SER A 208 -31.87 31.39 -4.61
CA SER A 208 -30.80 30.50 -5.03
C SER A 208 -30.89 29.20 -4.23
N ASP A 209 -30.80 28.06 -4.92
CA ASP A 209 -30.95 26.74 -4.32
C ASP A 209 -29.93 26.49 -3.20
N ASP A 210 -30.42 26.12 -2.02
CA ASP A 210 -29.63 25.55 -0.93
C ASP A 210 -29.11 24.16 -1.32
N GLN A 211 -28.02 24.14 -2.10
CA GLN A 211 -27.21 22.93 -2.27
C GLN A 211 -26.51 22.62 -0.94
N LYS A 212 -27.21 21.90 -0.05
CA LYS A 212 -26.60 21.26 1.11
C LYS A 212 -25.51 20.29 0.63
N GLU A 213 -24.26 20.70 0.75
CA GLU A 213 -23.12 19.78 0.63
C GLU A 213 -23.24 18.67 1.68
N GLU A 214 -23.72 17.49 1.26
CA GLU A 214 -23.70 16.30 2.11
C GLU A 214 -22.25 15.92 2.41
N ILE A 215 -21.75 16.35 3.57
CA ILE A 215 -20.44 15.96 4.09
C ILE A 215 -20.33 14.42 4.01
N PRO A 216 -19.44 13.87 3.16
CA PRO A 216 -19.44 12.45 2.84
C PRO A 216 -19.35 11.58 4.09
N VAL A 217 -20.20 10.55 4.16
CA VAL A 217 -20.04 9.52 5.18
C VAL A 217 -18.70 8.84 4.92
N GLU A 218 -17.75 9.00 5.85
CA GLU A 218 -16.45 8.36 5.72
C GLU A 218 -16.63 6.84 5.77
N ASN A 219 -16.25 6.16 4.68
CA ASN A 219 -16.35 4.71 4.60
C ASN A 219 -15.23 4.04 5.42
N TYR A 220 -15.59 2.94 6.10
CA TYR A 220 -14.67 2.14 6.91
C TYR A 220 -14.67 0.69 6.44
N VAL A 221 -13.67 -0.07 6.86
CA VAL A 221 -13.69 -1.54 6.81
C VAL A 221 -13.66 -2.11 8.22
N ALA A 222 -14.59 -3.02 8.51
CA ALA A 222 -14.59 -3.85 9.70
C ALA A 222 -13.86 -5.16 9.37
N GLN A 223 -12.71 -5.38 9.99
CA GLN A 223 -11.84 -6.52 9.71
C GLN A 223 -11.61 -7.35 10.98
N ARG A 224 -11.60 -8.68 10.86
CA ARG A 224 -11.26 -9.58 11.98
C ARG A 224 -9.83 -9.29 12.44
N TYR A 225 -9.63 -9.08 13.74
CA TYR A 225 -8.30 -8.88 14.29
C TYR A 225 -7.54 -10.20 14.36
N ILE A 226 -6.23 -10.17 14.14
CA ILE A 226 -5.35 -11.31 14.36
C ILE A 226 -4.91 -11.25 15.82
N GLU A 227 -5.62 -12.03 16.65
CA GLU A 227 -5.48 -12.03 18.11
C GLU A 227 -4.20 -12.70 18.58
N ASN A 228 -3.67 -13.66 17.82
CA ASN A 228 -2.44 -14.40 18.13
C ASN A 228 -1.32 -14.09 17.11
N PRO A 229 -0.79 -12.85 17.03
CA PRO A 229 0.35 -12.55 16.17
C PRO A 229 1.62 -13.27 16.67
N TYR A 230 2.55 -13.57 15.77
CA TYR A 230 3.89 -14.01 16.17
C TYR A 230 4.59 -12.90 16.95
N LEU A 231 5.20 -13.24 18.09
CA LEU A 231 5.86 -12.28 18.98
C LEU A 231 7.36 -12.53 19.08
N ILE A 232 8.14 -11.44 19.13
CA ILE A 232 9.58 -11.47 19.41
C ILE A 232 9.83 -10.59 20.64
N GLY A 233 10.41 -11.18 21.69
CA GLY A 233 10.54 -10.51 22.99
C GLY A 233 9.20 -10.09 23.61
N GLY A 234 8.10 -10.76 23.25
CA GLY A 234 6.73 -10.41 23.65
C GLY A 234 6.17 -9.16 22.94
N ARG A 235 6.81 -8.64 21.90
CA ARG A 235 6.33 -7.48 21.12
C ARG A 235 5.79 -7.90 19.77
N LYS A 236 4.72 -7.22 19.33
CA LYS A 236 4.11 -7.40 18.01
C LYS A 236 4.97 -6.71 16.96
N PHE A 237 4.96 -7.23 15.74
CA PHE A 237 5.54 -6.54 14.59
C PHE A 237 4.71 -6.77 13.33
N ASP A 238 4.95 -5.96 12.31
CA ASP A 238 4.59 -6.26 10.93
C ASP A 238 5.86 -6.26 10.07
N LEU A 239 5.82 -6.85 8.87
CA LEU A 239 6.86 -6.75 7.86
C LEU A 239 6.45 -5.73 6.79
N ARG A 240 7.33 -4.75 6.53
CA ARG A 240 7.32 -3.96 5.30
C ARG A 240 8.16 -4.66 4.25
N VAL A 241 7.54 -5.03 3.14
CA VAL A 241 8.18 -5.62 1.95
C VAL A 241 7.88 -4.76 0.73
N TYR A 242 8.80 -4.69 -0.24
CA TYR A 242 8.67 -3.84 -1.42
C TYR A 242 8.50 -4.66 -2.70
N VAL A 243 7.54 -4.28 -3.56
CA VAL A 243 7.26 -4.93 -4.84
C VAL A 243 7.10 -3.86 -5.93
N LEU A 244 8.01 -3.87 -6.90
CA LEU A 244 7.97 -3.01 -8.08
C LEU A 244 7.18 -3.68 -9.20
N VAL A 245 6.18 -3.00 -9.76
CA VAL A 245 5.39 -3.45 -10.91
C VAL A 245 5.67 -2.55 -12.10
N MET A 246 6.09 -3.15 -13.21
CA MET A 246 6.46 -2.46 -14.46
C MET A 246 5.36 -2.50 -15.52
N SER A 247 4.38 -3.41 -15.38
CA SER A 247 3.19 -3.53 -16.23
C SER A 247 2.25 -4.56 -15.60
N TYR A 248 0.94 -4.44 -15.87
CA TYR A 248 -0.07 -5.48 -15.64
C TYR A 248 -0.42 -6.25 -16.93
N ILE A 249 -0.03 -5.74 -18.11
CA ILE A 249 -0.29 -6.32 -19.42
C ILE A 249 1.03 -6.37 -20.24
N PRO A 250 1.74 -7.52 -20.27
CA PRO A 250 1.63 -8.64 -19.33
C PRO A 250 2.12 -8.24 -17.93
N LEU A 251 1.67 -8.97 -16.89
CA LEU A 251 2.11 -8.71 -15.52
C LEU A 251 3.62 -8.93 -15.36
N ARG A 252 4.34 -7.86 -15.05
CA ARG A 252 5.80 -7.84 -14.82
C ARG A 252 6.08 -7.22 -13.46
N ALA A 253 6.44 -8.04 -12.48
CA ALA A 253 6.66 -7.62 -11.10
C ALA A 253 7.97 -8.18 -10.52
N TRP A 254 8.57 -7.38 -9.63
CA TRP A 254 9.84 -7.64 -8.97
C TRP A 254 9.67 -7.41 -7.46
N LEU A 255 9.79 -8.49 -6.67
CA LEU A 255 9.95 -8.39 -5.22
C LEU A 255 11.36 -7.86 -4.90
N TYR A 256 11.55 -6.98 -3.91
CA TYR A 256 12.89 -6.51 -3.53
C TYR A 256 13.65 -7.54 -2.64
N ARG A 257 14.98 -7.40 -2.47
CA ARG A 257 15.75 -8.37 -1.62
C ARG A 257 15.30 -8.36 -0.18
N ASP A 258 14.99 -7.16 0.29
CA ASP A 258 15.00 -6.80 1.69
C ASP A 258 13.72 -6.04 2.06
N GLY A 259 13.66 -5.69 3.32
CA GLY A 259 12.55 -4.98 3.94
C GLY A 259 12.86 -4.84 5.42
N PHE A 260 11.84 -4.57 6.22
CA PHE A 260 12.05 -4.50 7.66
C PHE A 260 10.81 -4.90 8.46
N ALA A 261 11.05 -5.61 9.55
CA ALA A 261 10.07 -5.81 10.61
C ALA A 261 9.95 -4.53 11.44
N ARG A 262 8.74 -3.98 11.59
CA ARG A 262 8.42 -2.82 12.46
C ARG A 262 7.81 -3.31 13.77
N PHE A 263 8.49 -3.09 14.89
CA PHE A 263 8.02 -3.54 16.21
C PHE A 263 7.14 -2.48 16.91
N SER A 264 6.15 -2.94 17.68
CA SER A 264 5.52 -2.15 18.73
C SER A 264 6.57 -1.80 19.81
N ASN A 265 6.43 -0.64 20.45
CA ASN A 265 7.28 -0.29 21.59
C ASN A 265 6.90 -1.13 22.82
N THR A 266 5.59 -1.22 23.08
CA THR A 266 4.98 -1.99 24.19
C THR A 266 4.89 -3.49 23.88
N ARG A 267 4.90 -4.32 24.92
CA ARG A 267 4.58 -5.76 24.82
C ARG A 267 3.12 -5.96 24.40
N PHE A 268 2.87 -7.01 23.62
CA PHE A 268 1.54 -7.37 23.16
C PHE A 268 0.69 -7.96 24.29
N THR A 269 -0.56 -7.50 24.40
CA THR A 269 -1.58 -8.06 25.29
C THR A 269 -2.96 -7.85 24.66
N LEU A 270 -3.93 -8.70 24.98
CA LEU A 270 -5.34 -8.55 24.60
C LEU A 270 -6.21 -8.02 25.76
N SER A 271 -5.60 -7.70 26.91
CA SER A 271 -6.30 -7.17 28.09
C SER A 271 -6.77 -5.72 27.92
N SER A 272 -6.02 -4.89 27.17
CA SER A 272 -6.37 -3.50 26.86
C SER A 272 -6.35 -3.28 25.36
N ILE A 273 -7.51 -3.47 24.71
CA ILE A 273 -7.64 -3.33 23.25
C ILE A 273 -7.64 -1.87 22.78
N ASP A 274 -7.86 -0.94 23.70
CA ASP A 274 -7.90 0.51 23.45
C ASP A 274 -6.49 1.13 23.36
N ASP A 275 -5.45 0.44 23.87
CA ASP A 275 -4.07 0.88 23.75
C ASP A 275 -3.53 0.68 22.32
N GLN A 276 -3.58 1.75 21.54
CA GLN A 276 -3.06 1.80 20.18
C GLN A 276 -1.54 1.50 20.09
N TYR A 277 -0.75 1.75 21.15
CA TYR A 277 0.69 1.48 21.16
C TYR A 277 1.02 -0.01 21.26
N VAL A 278 0.13 -0.80 21.86
CA VAL A 278 0.19 -2.28 21.89
C VAL A 278 -0.21 -2.88 20.54
N HIS A 279 -1.23 -2.30 19.90
CA HIS A 279 -1.92 -2.94 18.77
C HIS A 279 -1.51 -2.47 17.37
N LEU A 280 -0.98 -1.24 17.22
CA LEU A 280 -0.62 -0.61 15.95
C LEU A 280 0.90 -0.39 15.84
N THR A 281 1.54 -1.01 14.86
CA THR A 281 3.00 -1.00 14.63
C THR A 281 3.50 0.19 13.78
N ASN A 282 2.58 1.04 13.30
CA ASN A 282 2.93 2.19 12.46
C ASN A 282 3.80 3.21 13.21
N VAL A 283 4.94 3.60 12.63
CA VAL A 283 5.89 4.57 13.21
C VAL A 283 5.22 5.90 13.61
N ALA A 284 4.19 6.34 12.86
CA ALA A 284 3.44 7.56 13.17
C ALA A 284 2.67 7.49 14.49
N VAL A 285 2.17 6.31 14.88
CA VAL A 285 1.56 6.06 16.20
C VAL A 285 2.68 5.87 17.23
N GLN A 286 3.65 5.00 16.94
CA GLN A 286 4.72 4.68 17.90
C GLN A 286 5.56 5.90 18.32
N LYS A 287 5.71 6.92 17.47
CA LYS A 287 6.38 8.19 17.80
C LYS A 287 5.68 9.04 18.86
N THR A 288 4.38 8.84 19.13
CA THR A 288 3.66 9.56 20.18
C THR A 288 3.64 8.82 21.52
N SER A 289 4.22 7.61 21.57
CA SER A 289 4.41 6.85 22.81
C SER A 289 5.39 7.58 23.74
N PRO A 290 5.08 7.76 25.04
CA PRO A 290 6.00 8.39 26.00
C PRO A 290 7.38 7.70 26.07
N ASP A 291 7.41 6.38 25.88
CA ASP A 291 8.62 5.56 25.91
C ASP A 291 9.39 5.54 24.57
N TYR A 292 8.95 6.29 23.56
CA TYR A 292 9.57 6.26 22.24
C TYR A 292 11.01 6.79 22.27
N HIS A 293 11.97 5.91 21.97
CA HIS A 293 13.37 6.28 21.86
C HIS A 293 13.85 6.01 20.43
N PRO A 294 14.28 7.03 19.66
CA PRO A 294 14.79 6.84 18.30
C PRO A 294 15.92 5.80 18.20
N LYS A 295 16.75 5.71 19.25
CA LYS A 295 17.89 4.78 19.35
C LYS A 295 17.52 3.35 19.80
N LYS A 296 16.29 3.07 20.27
CA LYS A 296 15.89 1.71 20.74
C LYS A 296 15.60 0.70 19.62
N GLY A 297 15.77 1.08 18.35
CA GLY A 297 15.85 0.11 17.24
C GLY A 297 14.61 -0.75 17.03
N CYS A 298 13.43 -0.13 16.88
CA CYS A 298 12.17 -0.85 16.59
C CYS A 298 12.06 -1.33 15.12
N LYS A 299 13.19 -1.51 14.42
CA LYS A 299 13.29 -2.08 13.07
C LYS A 299 14.32 -3.20 13.06
N TRP A 300 13.98 -4.35 12.48
CA TRP A 300 14.96 -5.38 12.07
C TRP A 300 14.90 -5.54 10.56
N MET A 301 16.05 -5.56 9.88
CA MET A 301 16.11 -5.88 8.45
C MET A 301 15.61 -7.31 8.19
N LEU A 302 15.01 -7.52 7.02
CA LEU A 302 14.32 -8.77 6.69
C LEU A 302 15.28 -9.97 6.68
N GLN A 303 16.56 -9.75 6.33
CA GLN A 303 17.60 -10.77 6.40
C GLN A 303 17.83 -11.27 7.84
N ARG A 304 18.02 -10.33 8.80
CA ARG A 304 18.19 -10.64 10.23
C ARG A 304 16.94 -11.32 10.80
N PHE A 305 15.76 -10.88 10.39
CA PHE A 305 14.50 -11.52 10.75
C PHE A 305 14.41 -12.97 10.26
N ARG A 306 14.76 -13.24 8.99
CA ARG A 306 14.78 -14.59 8.41
C ARG A 306 15.79 -15.51 9.11
N GLN A 307 16.99 -15.02 9.42
CA GLN A 307 18.00 -15.75 10.18
C GLN A 307 17.50 -16.12 11.58
N TYR A 308 16.89 -15.17 12.30
CA TYR A 308 16.30 -15.42 13.62
C TYR A 308 15.20 -16.50 13.55
N LEU A 309 14.28 -16.42 12.60
CA LEU A 309 13.25 -17.46 12.45
C LEU A 309 13.88 -18.82 12.12
N ALA A 310 14.87 -18.88 11.22
CA ALA A 310 15.50 -20.14 10.81
C ALA A 310 16.23 -20.81 11.99
N SER A 311 16.87 -20.01 12.85
CA SER A 311 17.51 -20.51 14.08
C SER A 311 16.52 -21.06 15.12
N LYS A 312 15.24 -20.66 15.07
CA LYS A 312 14.23 -21.00 16.07
C LYS A 312 13.24 -22.09 15.60
N HIS A 313 12.95 -22.15 14.31
CA HIS A 313 11.92 -23.02 13.73
C HIS A 313 12.44 -23.99 12.67
N GLY A 314 13.74 -23.94 12.36
CA GLY A 314 14.35 -24.67 11.25
C GLY A 314 14.22 -23.96 9.90
N PRO A 315 15.10 -24.24 8.93
CA PRO A 315 15.10 -23.58 7.63
C PRO A 315 13.87 -23.95 6.77
N GLU A 316 13.33 -25.17 6.89
CA GLU A 316 12.20 -25.66 6.08
C GLU A 316 10.90 -24.89 6.37
N ALA A 317 10.59 -24.70 7.66
CA ALA A 317 9.42 -23.93 8.09
C ALA A 317 9.49 -22.47 7.62
N VAL A 318 10.69 -21.90 7.63
CA VAL A 318 10.92 -20.52 7.14
C VAL A 318 10.83 -20.44 5.62
N GLU A 319 11.31 -21.43 4.88
CA GLU A 319 11.14 -21.45 3.42
C GLU A 319 9.66 -21.56 3.03
N SER A 320 8.86 -22.35 3.77
CA SER A 320 7.40 -22.40 3.59
C SER A 320 6.75 -21.03 3.83
N LEU A 321 7.04 -20.39 4.97
CA LEU A 321 6.54 -19.04 5.29
C LEU A 321 6.86 -18.03 4.18
N PHE A 322 8.10 -18.01 3.67
CA PHE A 322 8.48 -17.08 2.61
C PHE A 322 7.85 -17.44 1.25
N SER A 323 7.62 -18.74 0.97
CA SER A 323 6.82 -19.18 -0.18
C SER A 323 5.35 -18.76 -0.08
N ASP A 324 4.77 -18.80 1.11
CA ASP A 324 3.40 -18.32 1.35
C ASP A 324 3.30 -16.79 1.19
N MET A 325 4.35 -16.05 1.61
CA MET A 325 4.47 -14.61 1.33
C MET A 325 4.58 -14.33 -0.19
N ASP A 326 5.40 -15.09 -0.93
CA ASP A 326 5.48 -14.99 -2.40
C ASP A 326 4.09 -15.19 -3.04
N ASN A 327 3.30 -16.16 -2.56
CA ASN A 327 1.93 -16.38 -3.00
C ASN A 327 1.00 -15.18 -2.70
N ILE A 328 1.15 -14.48 -1.56
CA ILE A 328 0.41 -13.24 -1.27
C ILE A 328 0.69 -12.20 -2.37
N PHE A 329 1.96 -11.98 -2.72
CA PHE A 329 2.35 -10.99 -3.73
C PHE A 329 1.78 -11.37 -5.11
N ILE A 330 1.90 -12.64 -5.53
CA ILE A 330 1.32 -13.13 -6.79
C ILE A 330 -0.18 -12.90 -6.85
N LYS A 331 -0.92 -13.45 -5.88
CA LYS A 331 -2.38 -13.53 -5.93
C LYS A 331 -3.03 -12.15 -5.76
N SER A 332 -2.42 -11.26 -4.97
CA SER A 332 -2.89 -9.87 -4.86
C SER A 332 -2.74 -9.11 -6.17
N LEU A 333 -1.58 -9.18 -6.85
CA LEU A 333 -1.37 -8.55 -8.15
C LEU A 333 -2.29 -9.14 -9.24
N GLN A 334 -2.45 -10.47 -9.27
CA GLN A 334 -3.38 -11.14 -10.20
C GLN A 334 -4.85 -10.71 -9.99
N SER A 335 -5.27 -10.45 -8.74
CA SER A 335 -6.65 -10.05 -8.42
C SER A 335 -7.09 -8.72 -9.05
N VAL A 336 -6.12 -7.84 -9.34
CA VAL A 336 -6.31 -6.51 -9.93
C VAL A 336 -5.83 -6.42 -11.39
N GLN A 337 -5.17 -7.46 -11.93
CA GLN A 337 -4.53 -7.43 -13.25
C GLN A 337 -5.49 -7.10 -14.41
N LYS A 338 -6.77 -7.48 -14.32
CA LYS A 338 -7.81 -7.16 -15.31
C LYS A 338 -8.51 -5.81 -15.09
N VAL A 339 -8.14 -5.06 -14.05
CA VAL A 339 -8.82 -3.82 -13.61
C VAL A 339 -7.88 -2.62 -13.60
N ILE A 340 -6.58 -2.82 -13.28
CA ILE A 340 -5.60 -1.74 -13.37
C ILE A 340 -5.32 -1.38 -14.83
N ILE A 341 -5.36 -0.08 -15.10
CA ILE A 341 -5.03 0.54 -16.39
C ILE A 341 -3.52 0.50 -16.54
N SER A 342 -3.04 -0.46 -17.33
CA SER A 342 -1.62 -0.73 -17.54
C SER A 342 -1.03 0.17 -18.62
N ASP A 343 -0.87 1.46 -18.32
CA ASP A 343 -0.22 2.41 -19.23
C ASP A 343 1.31 2.16 -19.35
N LYS A 344 1.89 2.40 -20.53
CA LYS A 344 3.32 2.15 -20.82
C LYS A 344 4.27 3.13 -20.13
N HIS A 345 3.78 4.31 -19.74
CA HIS A 345 4.57 5.31 -19.02
C HIS A 345 4.60 5.01 -17.50
N CYS A 346 3.67 4.21 -16.99
CA CYS A 346 3.53 3.92 -15.57
C CYS A 346 4.40 2.74 -15.10
N PHE A 347 5.03 2.90 -13.95
CA PHE A 347 5.48 1.82 -13.07
C PHE A 347 5.02 2.13 -11.65
N GLU A 348 5.11 1.18 -10.70
CA GLU A 348 4.78 1.49 -9.31
C GLU A 348 5.55 0.66 -8.30
N LEU A 349 6.05 1.32 -7.24
CA LEU A 349 6.78 0.70 -6.14
C LEU A 349 5.85 0.52 -4.92
N TYR A 350 5.16 -0.63 -4.85
CA TYR A 350 4.26 -0.94 -3.74
C TYR A 350 5.02 -1.31 -2.46
N GLY A 351 4.56 -0.79 -1.33
CA GLY A 351 4.92 -1.27 0.01
C GLY A 351 3.84 -2.17 0.59
N TYR A 352 4.12 -3.46 0.69
CA TYR A 352 3.26 -4.46 1.31
C TYR A 352 3.46 -4.51 2.82
N ASP A 353 2.37 -4.62 3.57
CA ASP A 353 2.35 -4.75 5.03
C ASP A 353 1.82 -6.15 5.39
N ILE A 354 2.71 -7.01 5.87
CA ILE A 354 2.41 -8.42 6.21
C ILE A 354 2.50 -8.64 7.71
N LEU A 355 1.53 -9.32 8.31
CA LEU A 355 1.58 -9.82 9.68
C LEU A 355 1.80 -11.33 9.66
N ILE A 356 2.60 -11.87 10.57
CA ILE A 356 2.74 -13.32 10.76
C ILE A 356 2.02 -13.69 12.06
N ASP A 357 1.25 -14.77 12.07
CA ASP A 357 0.61 -15.30 13.28
C ASP A 357 1.48 -16.35 14.00
N GLN A 358 1.03 -16.77 15.19
CA GLN A 358 1.75 -17.75 16.02
C GLN A 358 2.09 -19.06 15.29
N ASP A 359 1.26 -19.43 14.29
CA ASP A 359 1.33 -20.68 13.52
C ASP A 359 2.19 -20.50 12.24
N LEU A 360 2.96 -19.41 12.18
CA LEU A 360 3.80 -18.98 11.05
C LEU A 360 3.04 -18.71 9.74
N LYS A 361 1.72 -18.48 9.79
CA LYS A 361 0.97 -18.09 8.60
C LYS A 361 1.10 -16.59 8.34
N PRO A 362 1.47 -16.17 7.11
CA PRO A 362 1.50 -14.77 6.73
C PRO A 362 0.11 -14.25 6.33
N TRP A 363 -0.16 -12.99 6.67
CA TRP A 363 -1.42 -12.30 6.44
C TRP A 363 -1.19 -10.91 5.83
N LEU A 364 -1.88 -10.61 4.73
CA LEU A 364 -1.89 -9.29 4.11
C LEU A 364 -2.74 -8.31 4.93
N LEU A 365 -2.12 -7.22 5.41
CA LEU A 365 -2.82 -6.14 6.12
C LEU A 365 -3.25 -5.00 5.19
N GLU A 366 -2.33 -4.51 4.36
CA GLU A 366 -2.55 -3.46 3.36
C GLU A 366 -1.43 -3.43 2.31
N VAL A 367 -1.68 -2.76 1.17
CA VAL A 367 -0.69 -2.43 0.14
C VAL A 367 -0.67 -0.92 -0.02
N ASN A 368 0.51 -0.31 -0.06
CA ASN A 368 0.71 1.13 -0.12
C ASN A 368 1.36 1.55 -1.46
N ALA A 369 0.73 2.48 -2.20
CA ALA A 369 1.23 3.06 -3.45
C ALA A 369 2.49 3.92 -3.26
N SER A 370 2.46 4.78 -2.22
CA SER A 370 3.57 5.68 -1.87
C SER A 370 4.14 5.26 -0.51
N PRO A 371 4.92 4.16 -0.42
CA PRO A 371 5.59 3.79 0.82
C PRO A 371 6.59 4.89 1.23
N SER A 372 6.69 5.18 2.52
CA SER A 372 7.56 6.27 3.00
C SER A 372 9.04 6.01 2.67
N LEU A 373 9.61 6.89 1.84
CA LEU A 373 11.02 6.91 1.43
C LEU A 373 11.90 7.81 2.32
N THR A 374 11.33 8.54 3.28
CA THR A 374 12.10 9.28 4.30
C THR A 374 12.79 8.30 5.25
N ALA A 375 14.13 8.36 5.35
CA ALA A 375 14.89 7.53 6.25
C ALA A 375 14.68 7.91 7.73
N SER A 376 14.68 6.92 8.63
CA SER A 376 14.61 7.11 10.09
C SER A 376 15.91 6.81 10.84
N SER A 377 16.88 6.21 10.16
CA SER A 377 18.19 5.78 10.67
C SER A 377 19.12 5.55 9.49
N GLN A 378 20.43 5.44 9.73
CA GLN A 378 21.43 5.19 8.69
C GLN A 378 21.15 3.88 7.92
N GLU A 379 20.86 2.77 8.62
CA GLU A 379 20.51 1.50 7.99
C GLU A 379 19.23 1.59 7.13
N ASP A 380 18.25 2.42 7.55
CA ASP A 380 17.01 2.65 6.80
C ASP A 380 17.22 3.57 5.60
N TYR A 381 18.23 4.44 5.64
CA TYR A 381 18.69 5.23 4.49
C TYR A 381 19.35 4.31 3.47
N GLU A 382 20.32 3.50 3.88
CA GLU A 382 21.03 2.55 3.02
C GLU A 382 20.07 1.55 2.33
N LEU A 383 19.14 0.95 3.08
CA LEU A 383 18.12 0.06 2.51
C LEU A 383 17.29 0.76 1.42
N LYS A 384 16.92 2.03 1.64
CA LYS A 384 16.08 2.81 0.71
C LYS A 384 16.88 3.30 -0.49
N THR A 385 18.13 3.72 -0.30
CA THR A 385 19.06 4.09 -1.37
C THR A 385 19.23 2.91 -2.33
N CYS A 386 19.59 1.73 -1.82
CA CYS A 386 19.72 0.52 -2.63
C CYS A 386 18.40 0.10 -3.31
N LEU A 387 17.26 0.18 -2.60
CA LEU A 387 15.92 -0.09 -3.16
C LEU A 387 15.61 0.82 -4.36
N LEU A 388 15.94 2.10 -4.25
CA LEU A 388 15.64 3.10 -5.27
C LEU A 388 16.63 3.02 -6.44
N GLU A 389 17.92 2.80 -6.18
CA GLU A 389 18.89 2.47 -7.23
C GLU A 389 18.44 1.25 -8.05
N ASP A 390 18.11 0.14 -7.40
CA ASP A 390 17.65 -1.09 -8.05
C ASP A 390 16.31 -0.87 -8.79
N THR A 391 15.41 -0.04 -8.24
CA THR A 391 14.18 0.36 -8.93
C THR A 391 14.50 1.11 -10.23
N LEU A 392 15.39 2.10 -10.20
CA LEU A 392 15.79 2.87 -11.37
C LEU A 392 16.56 2.02 -12.40
N HIS A 393 17.34 1.02 -11.96
CA HIS A 393 17.93 0.01 -12.84
C HIS A 393 16.90 -0.86 -13.54
N ILE A 394 15.74 -1.15 -12.92
CA ILE A 394 14.66 -1.94 -13.52
C ILE A 394 13.76 -1.09 -14.43
N VAL A 395 13.54 0.19 -14.11
CA VAL A 395 12.84 1.14 -15.00
C VAL A 395 13.65 1.39 -16.28
N ASP A 396 14.97 1.36 -16.17
CA ASP A 396 15.92 1.30 -17.28
C ASP A 396 15.80 2.42 -18.33
N MET A 397 15.66 3.66 -17.86
CA MET A 397 15.72 4.87 -18.70
C MET A 397 17.05 5.01 -19.46
N GLU A 398 18.09 4.30 -19.00
CA GLU A 398 19.45 4.31 -19.55
C GLU A 398 19.71 3.20 -20.57
N ALA A 399 18.71 2.34 -20.83
CA ALA A 399 18.76 1.22 -21.78
C ALA A 399 19.94 0.24 -21.54
N ARG A 400 20.21 -0.08 -20.27
CA ARG A 400 21.25 -1.03 -19.82
C ARG A 400 20.78 -2.49 -19.81
N LEU A 401 19.47 -2.75 -19.81
CA LEU A 401 18.92 -4.11 -19.72
C LEU A 401 18.64 -4.72 -21.10
N THR A 402 18.80 -6.05 -21.19
CA THR A 402 18.49 -6.85 -22.38
C THR A 402 17.01 -7.30 -22.43
N GLY A 403 16.28 -7.13 -21.33
CA GLY A 403 14.89 -7.55 -21.17
C GLY A 403 14.70 -9.03 -20.80
N ARG A 404 15.79 -9.79 -20.60
CA ARG A 404 15.80 -11.22 -20.24
C ARG A 404 16.23 -11.49 -18.80
N GLU A 405 16.50 -10.45 -18.04
CA GLU A 405 17.01 -10.51 -16.67
C GLU A 405 15.99 -11.19 -15.74
N LYS A 406 16.47 -12.16 -14.95
CA LYS A 406 15.70 -12.76 -13.85
C LYS A 406 16.00 -12.09 -12.49
N ARG A 407 17.04 -11.27 -12.46
CA ARG A 407 17.61 -10.55 -11.31
C ARG A 407 18.24 -9.26 -11.84
N VAL A 408 17.99 -8.14 -11.16
CA VAL A 408 18.62 -6.83 -11.39
C VAL A 408 19.07 -6.31 -10.03
N GLY A 409 20.04 -5.40 -10.00
CA GLY A 409 20.56 -4.81 -8.76
C GLY A 409 21.74 -5.54 -8.13
N ARG A 410 22.21 -5.03 -6.99
CA ARG A 410 23.40 -5.55 -6.29
C ARG A 410 23.16 -6.98 -5.75
N LEU A 411 24.25 -7.73 -5.53
CA LEU A 411 24.22 -9.14 -5.08
C LEU A 411 23.89 -9.25 -3.59
#